data_AF-C2EID7-F1
#
_entry.id   AF-C2EID7-F1
#
_cell.length_a   1.000
_cell.length_b   1.000
_cell.length_c   1.000
_cell.angle_alpha   90.00
_cell.angle_beta   90.00
_cell.angle_gamma   90.00
#
_symmetry.space_group_name_H-M   'P 1'
#
loop_
_entity.id
_entity.type
_entity.pdbx_description
1 polymer ?
#
loop_
_entity_poly.entity_id
_entity_poly.type
_entity_poly.pdbx_seq_one_letter_code
_entity_poly.pdbx_strand_id
1 'polypeptide(L)'
;MKYAVIILVKNSSENIIILFVRQKLYNSREVSDMENGRINTRINSDIKIKAEKYLAEHGLTLSEFVRIAVTTVANNGLPNNWGIPSPEINQSILEMVDDLNDPKLKRANSLSELESLLNE
;
A
#
# COMPACT_ATOMS: atom_id res chain seq x y z
N MET A 1 -1.58 -27.03 6.58
CA MET A 1 -3.05 -27.16 6.67
C MET A 1 -3.66 -25.77 6.57
N LYS A 2 -4.57 -25.54 5.62
CA LYS A 2 -5.32 -24.28 5.48
C LYS A 2 -6.54 -24.35 6.40
N TYR A 3 -6.61 -23.50 7.43
CA TYR A 3 -7.79 -23.44 8.28
C TYR A 3 -8.93 -22.75 7.52
N ALA A 4 -10.15 -23.27 7.69
CA ALA A 4 -11.39 -22.64 7.24
C ALA A 4 -12.16 -22.23 8.48
N VAL A 5 -12.55 -20.95 8.56
CA VAL A 5 -13.48 -20.48 9.59
C VAL A 5 -14.89 -20.70 9.06
N ILE A 6 -15.70 -21.46 9.80
CA ILE A 6 -17.11 -21.70 9.49
C ILE A 6 -17.93 -20.73 10.35
N ILE A 7 -18.63 -19.79 9.71
CA ILE A 7 -19.58 -18.92 10.39
C ILE A 7 -20.99 -19.40 10.02
N LEU A 8 -21.77 -19.80 11.03
CA LEU A 8 -23.17 -20.19 10.88
C LEU A 8 -24.06 -18.98 11.20
N VAL A 9 -24.74 -18.46 10.20
CA VAL A 9 -25.70 -17.36 10.39
C VAL A 9 -27.11 -17.92 10.27
N LYS A 10 -27.91 -17.80 11.33
CA LYS A 10 -29.33 -18.18 11.36
C LYS A 10 -30.18 -16.98 10.91
N ASN A 11 -30.94 -17.12 9.82
CA ASN A 11 -31.96 -16.14 9.46
C ASN A 11 -33.31 -16.52 10.08
N SER A 12 -34.17 -15.53 10.31
CA SER A 12 -35.53 -15.58 10.86
C SER A 12 -36.47 -16.61 10.22
N SER A 13 -36.17 -17.09 9.02
CA SER A 13 -36.83 -18.20 8.34
C SER A 13 -35.88 -19.41 8.22
N GLU A 14 -35.57 -20.03 9.37
CA GLU A 14 -34.95 -21.34 9.67
C GLU A 14 -33.80 -21.92 8.80
N ASN A 15 -33.32 -21.21 7.78
CA ASN A 15 -32.25 -21.67 6.90
C ASN A 15 -30.88 -21.25 7.46
N ILE A 16 -29.98 -22.23 7.58
CA ILE A 16 -28.58 -22.01 7.97
C ILE A 16 -27.76 -21.82 6.70
N ILE A 17 -27.14 -20.65 6.55
CA ILE A 17 -26.19 -20.39 5.46
C ILE A 17 -24.78 -20.67 5.97
N ILE A 18 -24.05 -21.56 5.29
CA ILE A 18 -22.65 -21.89 5.59
C ILE A 18 -21.75 -21.04 4.69
N LEU A 19 -21.07 -20.06 5.27
CA LEU A 19 -20.05 -19.26 4.56
C LEU A 19 -18.67 -19.86 4.81
N PHE A 20 -18.00 -20.26 3.73
CA PHE A 20 -16.60 -20.69 3.76
C PHE A 20 -15.68 -19.51 3.48
N VAL A 21 -15.11 -18.92 4.53
CA VAL A 21 -14.08 -17.89 4.36
C VAL A 21 -12.71 -18.57 4.32
N ARG A 22 -12.06 -18.56 3.15
CA ARG A 22 -10.65 -18.95 3.02
C ARG A 22 -9.75 -17.78 3.38
N GLN A 23 -9.30 -17.71 4.63
CA GLN A 23 -8.25 -16.78 5.01
C GLN A 23 -6.89 -17.43 4.73
N LYS A 24 -6.08 -16.80 3.86
CA LYS A 24 -4.67 -17.19 3.67
C LYS A 24 -3.89 -16.63 4.85
N LEU A 25 -3.82 -17.37 5.95
CA LEU A 25 -2.91 -17.06 7.05
C LEU A 25 -1.48 -17.26 6.53
N TYR A 26 -0.67 -16.19 6.53
CA TYR A 26 0.76 -16.32 6.34
C TYR A 26 1.29 -17.25 7.43
N ASN A 27 1.94 -18.32 7.01
CA ASN A 27 2.36 -19.40 7.88
C ASN A 27 3.43 -18.86 8.84
N SER A 28 3.12 -18.75 10.13
CA SER A 28 4.03 -18.25 11.17
C SER A 28 5.30 -19.10 11.34
N ARG A 29 5.40 -20.24 10.66
CA ARG A 29 6.59 -21.11 10.64
C ARG A 29 7.69 -20.67 9.67
N GLU A 30 7.43 -19.74 8.74
CA GLU A 30 8.54 -19.10 8.00
C GLU A 30 9.33 -18.10 8.87
N VAL A 31 8.86 -17.83 10.09
CA VAL A 31 9.46 -16.85 11.01
C VAL A 31 10.63 -17.45 11.82
N SER A 32 10.88 -18.76 11.75
CA SER A 32 11.93 -19.40 12.58
C SER A 32 13.34 -19.37 12.00
N ASP A 33 13.50 -19.13 10.70
CA ASP A 33 14.80 -19.22 10.01
C ASP A 33 15.20 -17.94 9.23
N MET A 34 14.67 -16.77 9.61
CA MET A 34 15.17 -15.49 9.13
C MET A 34 16.33 -15.04 10.04
N GLU A 35 17.51 -14.76 9.47
CA GLU A 35 18.49 -13.91 10.16
C GLU A 35 17.76 -12.69 10.72
N ASN A 36 17.79 -12.53 12.04
CA ASN A 36 16.87 -11.65 12.76
C ASN A 36 17.21 -10.16 12.56
N GLY A 37 16.80 -9.61 11.42
CA GLY A 37 16.75 -8.17 11.19
C GLY A 37 15.79 -7.51 12.18
N ARG A 38 16.32 -6.75 13.14
CA ARG A 38 15.52 -5.98 14.10
C ARG A 38 15.25 -4.58 13.56
N ILE A 39 13.99 -4.17 13.59
CA ILE A 39 13.58 -2.79 13.25
C ILE A 39 13.29 -2.06 14.57
N ASN A 40 14.11 -1.05 14.88
CA ASN A 40 13.90 -0.14 15.99
C ASN A 40 13.63 1.25 15.44
N THR A 41 12.46 1.83 15.76
CA THR A 41 12.09 3.17 15.31
C THR A 41 11.42 3.95 16.44
N ARG A 42 11.55 5.28 16.39
CA ARG A 42 10.85 6.19 17.30
C ARG A 42 9.54 6.63 16.65
N ILE A 43 8.48 6.65 17.43
CA ILE A 43 7.16 7.13 17.02
C ILE A 43 6.52 7.86 18.20
N ASN A 44 5.73 8.89 17.91
CA ASN A 44 4.92 9.55 18.93
C ASN A 44 4.00 8.52 19.62
N SER A 45 3.93 8.56 20.95
CA SER A 45 3.19 7.59 21.77
C SER A 45 1.72 7.52 21.40
N ASP A 46 1.09 8.66 21.15
CA ASP A 46 -0.35 8.72 20.88
C ASP A 46 -0.67 8.18 19.49
N ILE A 47 0.21 8.42 18.53
CA ILE A 47 0.12 7.83 17.19
C ILE A 47 0.29 6.32 17.27
N LYS A 48 1.26 5.83 18.06
CA LYS A 48 1.47 4.40 18.28
C LYS A 48 0.21 3.74 18.85
N ILE A 49 -0.37 4.29 19.91
CA ILE A 49 -1.57 3.75 20.55
C ILE A 49 -2.75 3.72 19.59
N LYS A 50 -2.97 4.79 18.81
CA LYS A 50 -4.03 4.85 17.80
C LYS A 50 -3.84 3.79 16.71
N ALA A 51 -2.61 3.62 16.21
CA ALA A 51 -2.30 2.62 15.21
C ALA A 51 -2.48 1.20 15.76
N GLU A 52 -2.01 0.90 16.97
CA GLU A 52 -2.18 -0.40 17.62
C GLU A 52 -3.66 -0.75 17.79
N LYS A 53 -4.49 0.20 18.23
CA LYS A 53 -5.93 -0.01 18.35
C LYS A 53 -6.58 -0.32 17.01
N TYR A 54 -6.32 0.50 15.98
CA TYR A 54 -6.89 0.31 14.65
C TYR A 54 -6.46 -1.03 14.04
N LEU A 55 -5.19 -1.39 14.15
CA LEU A 55 -4.68 -2.67 13.65
C LEU A 55 -5.30 -3.86 14.40
N ALA A 56 -5.45 -3.77 15.73
CA ALA A 56 -6.08 -4.82 16.53
C ALA A 56 -7.54 -5.05 16.14
N GLU A 57 -8.30 -3.99 15.85
CA GLU A 57 -9.67 -4.08 15.31
C GLU A 57 -9.72 -4.83 13.97
N HIS A 58 -8.61 -4.88 13.24
CA HIS A 58 -8.46 -5.59 11.96
C HIS A 58 -7.66 -6.90 12.07
N GLY A 59 -7.39 -7.38 13.30
CA GLY A 59 -6.69 -8.64 13.54
C GLY A 59 -5.19 -8.60 13.21
N LEU A 60 -4.56 -7.43 13.26
CA LEU A 60 -3.13 -7.23 13.02
C LEU A 60 -2.44 -6.61 14.23
N THR A 61 -1.23 -7.06 14.51
CA THR A 61 -0.31 -6.38 15.42
C THR A 61 0.54 -5.34 14.68
N LEU A 62 1.10 -4.38 15.42
CA LEU A 62 2.03 -3.40 14.85
C LEU A 62 3.24 -4.06 14.19
N SER A 63 3.77 -5.14 14.78
CA SER A 63 4.91 -5.87 14.22
C SER A 63 4.57 -6.60 12.91
N GLU A 64 3.36 -7.15 12.80
CA GLU A 64 2.89 -7.76 11.54
C GLU A 64 2.71 -6.70 10.46
N PHE A 65 2.11 -5.56 10.81
CA PHE A 65 1.97 -4.44 9.89
C PHE A 65 3.32 -3.97 9.36
N VAL A 66 4.31 -3.76 10.25
CA VAL A 66 5.66 -3.33 9.84
C VAL A 66 6.31 -4.36 8.92
N ARG A 67 6.20 -5.67 9.22
CA ARG A 67 6.70 -6.73 8.33
C ARG A 67 6.04 -6.66 6.95
N ILE A 68 4.71 -6.58 6.91
CA ILE A 68 3.95 -6.50 5.65
C ILE A 68 4.38 -5.27 4.85
N ALA A 69 4.48 -4.10 5.49
CA ALA A 69 4.87 -2.86 4.83
C ALA A 69 6.29 -2.95 4.24
N VAL A 70 7.26 -3.41 5.03
CA VAL A 70 8.65 -3.53 4.57
C VAL A 70 8.78 -4.58 3.46
N THR A 71 8.11 -5.73 3.59
CA THR A 71 8.08 -6.76 2.54
C THR A 71 7.40 -6.25 1.26
N THR A 72 6.33 -5.46 1.38
CA THR A 72 5.66 -4.87 0.22
C THR A 72 6.57 -3.89 -0.49
N VAL A 73 7.23 -2.99 0.23
CA VAL A 73 8.18 -2.04 -0.35
C VAL A 73 9.32 -2.76 -1.07
N ALA A 74 9.84 -3.83 -0.48
CA ALA A 74 10.93 -4.61 -1.08
C ALA A 74 10.53 -5.33 -2.37
N ASN A 75 9.29 -5.81 -2.49
CA ASN A 75 8.85 -6.65 -3.62
C ASN A 75 8.01 -5.91 -4.66
N ASN A 76 7.33 -4.84 -4.27
CA ASN A 76 6.31 -4.17 -5.07
C ASN A 76 6.51 -2.65 -5.16
N GLY A 77 7.52 -2.09 -4.48
CA GLY A 77 7.71 -0.65 -4.37
C GLY A 77 6.75 -0.01 -3.36
N LEU A 78 6.78 1.33 -3.28
CA LEU A 78 5.92 2.07 -2.36
C LEU A 78 4.44 1.90 -2.74
N PRO A 79 3.54 1.66 -1.77
CA PRO A 79 2.12 1.67 -2.03
C PRO A 79 1.67 3.02 -2.63
N ASN A 80 0.65 2.97 -3.48
CA ASN A 80 0.03 4.17 -4.02
C ASN A 80 -0.36 5.13 -2.87
N ASN A 81 -0.04 6.41 -3.03
CA ASN A 81 -0.30 7.50 -2.07
C ASN A 81 0.57 7.50 -0.80
N TRP A 82 1.64 6.70 -0.72
CA TRP A 82 2.59 6.78 0.40
C TRP A 82 3.72 7.80 0.17
N GLY A 83 3.85 8.31 -1.05
CA GLY A 83 4.78 9.39 -1.41
C GLY A 83 4.04 10.69 -1.70
N ILE A 84 4.57 11.79 -1.18
CA ILE A 84 4.27 13.13 -1.69
C ILE A 84 5.21 13.35 -2.87
N PRO A 85 4.77 13.92 -4.02
CA PRO A 85 5.68 14.24 -5.10
C PRO A 85 6.81 15.13 -4.57
N SER A 86 8.04 14.90 -5.06
CA SER A 86 9.16 15.76 -4.66
C SER A 86 8.87 17.22 -5.08
N PRO A 87 9.52 18.22 -4.45
CA PRO A 87 9.36 19.61 -4.86
C PRO A 87 9.58 19.83 -6.35
N GLU A 88 10.50 19.10 -6.97
CA GLU A 88 10.79 19.15 -8.40
C GLU A 88 9.60 18.64 -9.23
N ILE A 89 9.00 17.50 -8.85
CA ILE A 89 7.81 16.98 -9.55
C ILE A 89 6.63 17.94 -9.39
N ASN A 90 6.44 18.50 -8.19
CA ASN A 90 5.41 19.52 -7.98
C ASN A 90 5.65 20.74 -8.87
N GLN A 91 6.90 21.18 -9.02
CA GLN A 91 7.25 22.30 -9.87
C GLN A 91 6.95 21.99 -11.35
N SER A 92 7.28 20.80 -11.84
CA SER A 92 6.94 20.39 -13.22
C SER A 92 5.43 20.31 -13.46
N ILE A 93 4.65 19.89 -12.46
CA ILE A 93 3.18 19.92 -12.54
C ILE A 93 2.68 21.36 -12.65
N LEU A 94 3.22 22.27 -11.83
CA LEU A 94 2.85 23.70 -11.89
C LEU A 94 3.23 24.34 -13.22
N GLU A 95 4.42 24.01 -13.75
CA GLU A 95 4.86 24.48 -15.08
C GLU A 95 3.90 24.02 -16.18
N MET A 96 3.44 22.76 -16.14
CA MET A 96 2.41 22.27 -17.07
C MET A 96 1.09 23.03 -16.91
N VAL A 97 0.65 23.32 -15.68
CA VAL A 97 -0.59 24.08 -15.41
C VAL A 97 -0.47 25.51 -15.94
N ASP A 98 0.68 26.15 -15.77
CA ASP A 98 0.95 27.49 -16.30
C ASP A 98 0.93 27.49 -17.83
N ASP A 99 1.50 26.46 -18.48
CA ASP A 99 1.50 26.30 -19.94
C ASP A 99 0.10 26.21 -20.56
N LEU A 100 -0.87 25.64 -19.83
CA LEU A 100 -2.26 25.56 -20.30
C LEU A 100 -2.89 26.94 -20.48
N ASN A 101 -2.44 27.93 -19.70
CA ASN A 101 -2.92 29.31 -19.77
C ASN A 101 -2.04 30.19 -20.66
N ASP A 102 -0.73 29.99 -20.63
CA ASP A 102 0.27 30.74 -21.39
C ASP A 102 1.28 29.76 -22.04
N PRO A 103 0.95 29.25 -23.25
CA PRO A 103 1.75 28.26 -23.97
C PRO A 103 3.22 28.64 -24.18
N LYS A 104 4.14 27.94 -23.51
CA LYS A 104 5.61 28.10 -23.55
C LYS A 104 6.37 26.79 -23.73
N LEU A 105 5.78 25.66 -23.35
CA LEU A 105 6.37 24.34 -23.46
C LEU A 105 6.34 23.87 -24.91
N LYS A 106 7.39 23.14 -25.31
CA LYS A 106 7.46 22.51 -26.64
C LYS A 106 6.32 21.49 -26.76
N ARG A 107 5.64 21.48 -27.91
CA ARG A 107 4.55 20.55 -28.20
C ARG A 107 4.90 19.71 -29.41
N ALA A 108 4.52 18.45 -29.37
CA ALA A 108 4.56 17.56 -30.51
C ALA A 108 3.14 17.29 -31.01
N ASN A 109 2.95 17.32 -32.33
CA ASN A 109 1.71 16.98 -33.01
C ASN A 109 1.75 15.56 -33.59
N SER A 110 2.86 14.85 -33.42
CA SER A 110 3.06 13.47 -33.84
C SER A 110 4.03 12.72 -32.93
N LEU A 111 3.99 11.39 -32.94
CA LEU A 111 4.92 10.56 -32.18
C LEU A 111 6.38 10.81 -32.60
N SER A 112 6.65 10.95 -33.89
CA SER A 112 8.00 11.21 -34.41
C SER A 112 8.54 12.58 -33.97
N GLU A 113 7.68 13.60 -33.89
CA GLU A 113 8.05 14.91 -33.36
C GLU A 113 8.35 14.84 -31.86
N LEU A 114 7.55 14.08 -31.09
CA LEU A 114 7.80 13.86 -29.66
C LEU A 114 9.14 13.16 -29.43
N GLU A 115 9.43 12.10 -30.20
CA GLU A 115 10.71 11.37 -30.12
C GLU A 115 11.89 12.28 -30.44
N SER A 116 11.78 13.16 -31.45
CA SER A 116 12.85 14.13 -31.74
C SER A 116 13.07 15.07 -30.56
N LEU A 117 12.00 15.60 -29.97
CA LEU A 117 12.08 16.56 -28.85
C LEU A 117 12.67 15.95 -27.56
N LEU A 118 12.44 14.65 -27.32
CA LEU A 118 12.97 13.94 -26.15
C LEU A 118 14.46 13.57 -26.29
N ASN A 119 15.01 13.62 -27.51
CA ASN A 119 16.39 13.27 -27.81
C ASN A 119 17.29 14.49 -28.11
N GLU A 120 16.77 15.71 -27.96
CA GLU A 120 17.57 16.96 -27.98
C GLU A 120 18.42 17.11 -26.69
#